data_AF-A0A6L7QLN6-F1
#
_entry.id   AF-A0A6L7QLN6-F1
#
_cell.length_a   1.000
_cell.length_b   1.000
_cell.length_c   1.000
_cell.angle_alpha   90.00
_cell.angle_beta   90.00
_cell.angle_gamma   90.00
#
_symmetry.space_group_name_H-M   'P 1'
#
loop_
_entity.id
_entity.type
_entity.pdbx_description
1 polymer ?
#
loop_
_entity_poly.entity_id
_entity_poly.type
_entity_poly.pdbx_seq_one_letter_code
_entity_poly.pdbx_strand_id
1 'polypeptide(L)'
;MEAAKMNPSPTIEVPKPLTPAQVQSFIDDGYLVVPGLMEESELDELKRDLVDVARGRYECDNIEPVDPAMSDQAVLENILCIHQPHFVSPVIEKFVRHPKICGALSQISAAHLPFWDGSVKCMQ
;
A
#
# COMPACT_ATOMS: atom_id res chain seq x y z
N MET A 1 -23.71 20.68 6.38
CA MET A 1 -22.39 20.02 6.35
C MET A 1 -21.58 20.70 5.29
N GLU A 2 -20.58 21.49 5.70
CA GLU A 2 -19.64 22.11 4.77
C GLU A 2 -18.64 21.04 4.34
N ALA A 3 -18.57 20.75 3.03
CA ALA A 3 -17.59 19.80 2.52
C ALA A 3 -16.21 20.36 2.81
N ALA A 4 -15.42 19.66 3.64
CA ALA A 4 -14.04 20.03 3.88
C ALA A 4 -13.33 20.12 2.53
N LYS A 5 -12.82 21.31 2.19
CA LYS A 5 -11.97 21.50 1.02
C LYS A 5 -10.68 20.73 1.26
N MET A 6 -10.62 19.48 0.80
CA MET A 6 -9.38 18.74 0.75
C MET A 6 -8.51 19.37 -0.33
N ASN A 7 -7.40 19.98 0.08
CA ASN A 7 -6.36 20.35 -0.87
C ASN A 7 -5.85 19.05 -1.52
N PRO A 8 -5.65 19.02 -2.86
CA PRO A 8 -5.06 17.86 -3.50
C PRO A 8 -3.70 17.59 -2.89
N SER A 9 -3.41 16.32 -2.60
CA SER A 9 -2.06 15.91 -2.21
C SER A 9 -1.08 16.27 -3.33
N PRO A 10 0.18 16.61 -3.01
CA PRO A 10 1.19 16.85 -4.04
C PRO A 10 1.30 15.67 -5.00
N THR A 11 1.46 15.96 -6.30
CA THR A 11 1.81 14.94 -7.29
C THR A 11 3.13 14.30 -6.89
N ILE A 12 3.19 12.98 -6.97
CA ILE A 12 4.42 12.22 -6.77
C ILE A 12 4.97 11.79 -8.13
N GLU A 13 6.24 12.11 -8.38
CA GLU A 13 6.98 11.55 -9.51
C GLU A 13 7.41 10.12 -9.16
N VAL A 14 7.07 9.16 -10.02
CA VAL A 14 7.29 7.73 -9.76
C VAL A 14 7.99 7.06 -10.95
N PRO A 15 8.85 6.05 -10.71
CA PRO A 15 9.47 5.28 -11.78
C PRO A 15 8.42 4.53 -12.60
N LYS A 16 8.80 4.09 -13.80
CA LYS A 16 8.02 3.17 -14.65
C LYS A 16 8.68 1.80 -14.69
N PRO A 17 8.54 0.96 -13.64
CA PRO A 17 9.30 -0.29 -13.52
C PRO A 17 8.81 -1.41 -14.44
N LEU A 18 7.60 -1.34 -14.99
CA LEU A 18 7.02 -2.44 -15.78
C LEU A 18 7.37 -2.32 -17.27
N THR A 19 7.71 -3.45 -17.87
CA THR A 19 7.89 -3.59 -19.32
C THR A 19 6.54 -3.67 -20.05
N PRO A 20 6.49 -3.38 -21.37
CA PRO A 20 5.26 -3.54 -22.16
C PRO A 20 4.68 -4.96 -22.11
N ALA A 21 5.54 -5.99 -22.07
CA ALA A 21 5.09 -7.38 -21.97
C ALA A 21 4.40 -7.69 -20.63
N GLN A 22 4.90 -7.12 -19.52
CA GLN A 22 4.27 -7.25 -18.21
C GLN A 22 2.92 -6.53 -18.14
N VAL A 23 2.82 -5.34 -18.75
CA VAL A 23 1.55 -4.62 -18.87
C VAL A 23 0.56 -5.45 -19.71
N GLN A 24 1.00 -6.04 -20.82
CA GLN A 24 0.13 -6.90 -21.63
C GLN A 24 -0.33 -8.14 -20.85
N SER A 25 0.55 -8.78 -20.08
CA SER A 25 0.18 -9.93 -19.24
C SER A 25 -0.88 -9.55 -18.19
N PHE A 26 -0.78 -8.36 -17.59
CA PHE A 26 -1.83 -7.85 -16.69
C PHE A 26 -3.19 -7.72 -17.38
N ILE A 27 -3.20 -7.21 -18.62
CA ILE A 27 -4.43 -7.06 -19.42
C ILE A 27 -5.03 -8.43 -19.76
N ASP A 28 -4.19 -9.36 -20.18
CA ASP A 28 -4.61 -10.68 -20.65
C ASP A 28 -5.08 -11.58 -19.49
N ASP A 29 -4.38 -11.54 -18.36
CA ASP A 29 -4.58 -12.46 -17.23
C ASP A 29 -5.36 -11.84 -16.05
N GLY A 30 -5.49 -10.51 -16.01
CA GLY A 30 -6.15 -9.77 -14.93
C GLY A 30 -5.32 -9.62 -13.66
N TYR A 31 -4.05 -10.06 -13.65
CA TYR A 31 -3.11 -9.90 -12.53
C TYR A 31 -1.66 -9.84 -13.02
N LEU A 32 -0.76 -9.37 -12.17
CA LEU A 32 0.68 -9.34 -12.46
C LEU A 32 1.48 -9.55 -11.18
N VAL A 33 2.44 -10.48 -11.21
CA VAL A 33 3.42 -10.67 -10.13
C VAL A 33 4.69 -9.89 -10.45
N VAL A 34 5.10 -9.02 -9.53
CA VAL A 34 6.32 -8.21 -9.67
C VAL A 34 7.28 -8.56 -8.53
N PRO A 35 8.21 -9.51 -8.72
CA PRO A 35 9.14 -9.91 -7.67
C PRO A 35 10.13 -8.79 -7.34
N GLY A 36 10.57 -8.71 -6.09
CA GLY A 36 11.58 -7.74 -5.66
C GLY A 36 11.14 -6.28 -5.73
N LEU A 37 9.83 -6.02 -5.65
CA LEU A 37 9.31 -4.64 -5.69
C LEU A 37 9.67 -3.84 -4.43
N MET A 38 9.84 -4.53 -3.29
CA MET A 38 10.29 -3.97 -2.02
C MET A 38 11.58 -4.66 -1.58
N GLU A 39 12.45 -3.91 -0.92
CA GLU A 39 13.67 -4.44 -0.31
C GLU A 39 13.36 -5.20 0.99
N GLU A 40 14.18 -6.17 1.37
CA GLU A 40 13.98 -6.94 2.62
C GLU A 40 13.91 -6.04 3.86
N SER A 41 14.74 -5.00 3.91
CA SER A 41 14.74 -4.04 5.02
C SER A 41 13.44 -3.24 5.13
N GLU A 42 12.76 -2.98 4.01
CA GLU A 42 11.47 -2.29 3.99
C GLU A 42 10.35 -3.20 4.52
N LEU A 43 10.41 -4.49 4.16
CA LEU A 43 9.51 -5.50 4.71
C LEU A 43 9.71 -5.67 6.23
N ASP A 44 10.95 -5.64 6.70
CA ASP A 44 11.26 -5.73 8.13
C ASP A 44 10.85 -4.46 8.90
N GLU A 45 10.90 -3.28 8.27
CA GLU A 45 10.32 -2.05 8.81
C GLU A 45 8.80 -2.19 9.00
N LEU A 46 8.08 -2.66 7.97
CA LEU A 46 6.64 -2.87 8.02
C LEU A 46 6.22 -3.92 9.06
N LYS A 47 6.93 -5.05 9.16
CA LYS A 47 6.62 -6.09 10.15
C LYS A 47 6.77 -5.59 11.59
N ARG A 48 7.84 -4.85 11.87
CA ARG A 48 8.05 -4.25 13.20
C ARG A 48 6.95 -3.24 13.51
N ASP A 49 6.58 -2.43 12.53
CA ASP A 49 5.51 -1.45 12.70
C ASP A 49 4.14 -2.11 12.96
N LEU A 50 3.83 -3.25 12.30
CA LEU A 50 2.61 -4.01 12.58
C LEU A 50 2.56 -4.52 14.03
N VAL A 51 3.70 -4.95 14.59
CA VAL A 51 3.79 -5.35 16.00
C VAL A 51 3.57 -4.15 16.91
N ASP A 52 4.15 -3.00 16.57
CA ASP A 52 3.97 -1.76 17.31
C ASP A 52 2.50 -1.28 17.30
N VAL A 53 1.84 -1.34 16.14
CA VAL A 53 0.39 -1.05 16.01
C VAL A 53 -0.41 -2.00 16.90
N ALA A 54 -0.17 -3.31 16.81
CA ALA A 54 -0.91 -4.31 17.57
C ALA A 54 -0.65 -4.23 19.09
N ARG A 55 0.48 -3.68 19.53
CA ARG A 55 0.79 -3.41 20.93
C ARG A 55 0.27 -2.05 21.42
N GLY A 56 -0.43 -1.29 20.59
CA GLY A 56 -1.01 0.00 20.98
C GLY A 56 0.01 1.13 21.07
N ARG A 57 1.10 1.10 20.28
CA ARG A 57 2.06 2.21 20.21
C ARG A 57 1.41 3.51 19.74
N TYR A 58 0.41 3.40 18.86
CA TYR A 58 -0.35 4.53 18.33
C TYR A 58 -1.71 4.59 19.02
N GLU A 59 -2.16 5.81 19.31
CA GLU A 59 -3.50 6.04 19.87
C GLU A 59 -4.56 5.60 18.85
N CYS A 60 -5.34 4.57 19.21
CA CYS A 60 -6.38 4.02 18.35
C CYS A 60 -7.44 3.32 19.20
N ASP A 61 -8.68 3.83 19.19
CA ASP A 61 -9.78 3.27 19.98
C ASP A 61 -10.22 1.87 19.51
N ASN A 62 -9.94 1.53 18.24
CA ASN A 62 -10.45 0.32 17.59
C ASN A 62 -9.48 -0.86 17.64
N ILE A 63 -8.30 -0.70 18.27
CA ILE A 63 -7.29 -1.75 18.38
C ILE A 63 -7.03 -1.98 19.86
N GLU A 64 -7.52 -3.10 20.39
CA GLU A 64 -7.13 -3.56 21.72
C GLU A 64 -5.68 -4.08 21.67
N PRO A 65 -4.77 -3.58 22.54
CA PRO A 65 -3.40 -4.06 22.57
C PRO A 65 -3.32 -5.55 22.89
N VAL A 66 -2.49 -6.27 22.13
CA VAL A 66 -2.16 -7.68 22.40
C VAL A 66 -1.40 -7.83 23.73
N ASP A 67 -1.36 -9.06 24.26
CA ASP A 67 -0.62 -9.34 25.49
C ASP A 67 0.87 -8.98 25.33
N PRO A 68 1.45 -8.14 26.21
CA PRO A 68 2.85 -7.72 26.13
C PRO A 68 3.85 -8.88 26.26
N ALA A 69 3.44 -10.04 26.79
CA ALA A 69 4.28 -11.23 26.88
C ALA A 69 4.39 -12.00 25.55
N MET A 70 3.54 -11.71 24.55
CA MET A 70 3.61 -12.36 23.24
C MET A 70 4.89 -11.96 22.50
N SER A 71 5.55 -12.94 21.87
CA SER A 71 6.67 -12.68 20.97
C SER A 71 6.19 -11.97 19.70
N ASP A 72 7.07 -11.20 19.06
CA ASP A 72 6.75 -10.47 17.83
C ASP A 72 6.20 -11.39 16.73
N GLN A 73 6.77 -12.58 16.58
CA GLN A 73 6.30 -13.59 15.62
C GLN A 73 4.86 -14.03 15.93
N ALA A 74 4.56 -14.32 17.21
CA ALA A 74 3.21 -14.72 17.62
C ALA A 74 2.19 -13.58 17.44
N VAL A 75 2.61 -12.33 17.62
CA VAL A 75 1.77 -11.16 17.32
C VAL A 75 1.42 -11.12 15.83
N LEU A 76 2.41 -11.24 14.94
CA LEU A 76 2.18 -11.23 13.49
C LEU A 76 1.26 -12.37 13.03
N GLU A 77 1.40 -13.56 13.59
CA GLU A 77 0.56 -14.73 13.28
C GLU A 77 -0.87 -14.60 13.80
N ASN A 78 -1.10 -13.75 14.81
CA ASN A 78 -2.43 -13.53 15.40
C ASN A 78 -3.21 -12.39 14.71
N ILE A 79 -2.57 -11.62 13.83
CA ILE A 79 -3.24 -10.55 13.07
C ILE A 79 -3.82 -11.14 11.78
N LEU A 80 -5.15 -11.28 11.72
CA LEU A 80 -5.83 -11.60 10.47
C LEU A 80 -5.82 -10.42 9.50
N CYS A 81 -6.21 -9.23 9.98
CA CYS A 81 -6.26 -8.00 9.20
C CYS A 81 -6.38 -6.78 10.12
N ILE A 82 -5.74 -5.67 9.75
CA ILE A 82 -6.00 -4.35 10.32
C ILE A 82 -6.47 -3.46 9.17
N HIS A 83 -7.65 -2.87 9.32
CA HIS A 83 -8.22 -2.00 8.29
C HIS A 83 -7.69 -0.57 8.42
N GLN A 84 -7.28 0.01 7.30
CA GLN A 84 -6.80 1.41 7.20
C GLN A 84 -5.69 1.81 8.20
N PRO A 85 -4.66 0.98 8.44
CA PRO A 85 -3.65 1.26 9.46
C PRO A 85 -2.79 2.51 9.18
N HIS A 86 -2.78 3.00 7.93
CA HIS A 86 -2.13 4.26 7.54
C HIS A 86 -2.75 5.51 8.18
N PHE A 87 -3.92 5.41 8.83
CA PHE A 87 -4.48 6.54 9.59
C PHE A 87 -3.78 6.78 10.92
N VAL A 88 -3.11 5.76 11.46
CA VAL A 88 -2.44 5.84 12.77
C VAL A 88 -0.93 5.60 12.67
N SER A 89 -0.49 4.75 11.74
CA SER A 89 0.92 4.47 11.54
C SER A 89 1.52 5.39 10.46
N PRO A 90 2.48 6.25 10.82
CA PRO A 90 3.23 7.05 9.85
C PRO A 90 4.16 6.18 8.98
N VAL A 91 4.59 5.00 9.46
CA VAL A 91 5.39 4.06 8.67
C VAL A 91 4.53 3.48 7.54
N ILE A 92 3.32 3.03 7.85
CA ILE A 92 2.42 2.48 6.82
C ILE A 92 1.97 3.60 5.87
N GLU A 93 1.70 4.82 6.36
CA GLU A 93 1.38 5.97 5.51
C GLU A 93 2.49 6.29 4.50
N LYS A 94 3.76 6.24 4.93
CA LYS A 94 4.94 6.34 4.05
C LYS A 94 4.90 5.24 2.96
N PHE A 95 4.59 3.99 3.31
CA PHE A 95 4.59 2.88 2.34
C PHE A 95 3.36 2.84 1.42
N VAL A 96 2.24 3.45 1.79
CA VAL A 96 1.12 3.71 0.84
C VAL A 96 1.59 4.56 -0.35
N ARG A 97 2.65 5.35 -0.17
CA ARG A 97 3.28 6.20 -1.19
C ARG A 97 4.58 5.61 -1.76
N HIS A 98 4.82 4.31 -1.60
CA HIS A 98 6.08 3.69 -2.00
C HIS A 98 6.33 3.85 -3.51
N PRO A 99 7.45 4.48 -3.95
CA PRO A 99 7.63 4.90 -5.34
C PRO A 99 7.54 3.77 -6.36
N LYS A 100 8.11 2.59 -6.07
CA LYS A 100 8.05 1.46 -7.02
C LYS A 100 6.64 0.86 -7.11
N ILE A 101 5.87 0.85 -6.00
CA ILE A 101 4.48 0.36 -5.99
C ILE A 101 3.58 1.33 -6.74
N CYS A 102 3.62 2.62 -6.40
CA CYS A 102 2.87 3.66 -7.10
C CYS A 102 3.26 3.72 -8.59
N GLY A 103 4.55 3.56 -8.91
CA GLY A 103 5.05 3.46 -10.27
C GLY A 103 4.46 2.30 -11.05
N ALA A 104 4.51 1.08 -10.50
CA ALA A 104 3.88 -0.09 -11.10
C ALA A 104 2.37 0.11 -11.30
N LEU A 105 1.65 0.56 -10.27
CA LEU A 105 0.21 0.82 -10.35
C LEU A 105 -0.12 1.90 -11.38
N SER A 106 0.69 2.94 -11.53
CA SER A 106 0.47 3.99 -12.54
C SER A 106 0.47 3.47 -13.98
N GLN A 107 1.08 2.30 -14.22
CA GLN A 107 1.14 1.68 -15.54
C GLN A 107 -0.02 0.71 -15.81
N ILE A 108 -0.80 0.30 -14.80
CA ILE A 108 -1.84 -0.74 -14.92
C ILE A 108 -3.20 -0.38 -14.30
N SER A 109 -3.30 0.69 -13.51
CA SER A 109 -4.51 1.04 -12.74
C SER A 109 -5.55 1.85 -13.51
N ALA A 110 -5.42 1.90 -14.82
CA ALA A 110 -6.28 2.67 -15.70
C ALA A 110 -6.69 1.84 -16.91
N ALA A 111 -7.69 2.28 -17.68
CA ALA A 111 -8.14 1.44 -18.77
C ALA A 111 -7.17 1.51 -19.94
N HIS A 112 -6.83 0.32 -20.41
CA HIS A 112 -6.05 0.08 -21.61
C HIS A 112 -7.01 0.03 -22.80
N LEU A 113 -7.51 1.19 -23.24
CA LEU A 113 -8.35 1.29 -24.43
C LEU A 113 -7.48 1.58 -25.67
N PRO A 114 -7.93 1.24 -26.89
CA PRO A 114 -7.13 1.40 -28.12
C PRO A 114 -6.58 2.82 -28.39
N PHE A 115 -7.10 3.84 -27.71
CA PHE A 115 -6.77 5.26 -27.86
C PHE A 115 -6.57 5.96 -26.50
N TRP A 116 -6.36 5.20 -25.43
CA TRP A 116 -6.15 5.75 -24.11
C TRP A 116 -5.01 5.01 -23.39
N ASP A 117 -4.04 5.77 -22.90
CA ASP A 117 -2.77 5.28 -22.35
C ASP A 117 -2.86 4.84 -20.89
N GLY A 118 -4.04 4.89 -20.29
CA GLY A 118 -4.22 4.54 -18.89
C GLY A 118 -3.63 5.57 -17.91
N SER A 119 -3.57 6.85 -18.26
CA SER A 119 -3.06 7.89 -17.34
C SER A 119 -4.08 8.40 -16.30
N VAL A 120 -5.34 7.98 -16.36
CA VAL A 120 -6.39 8.38 -15.39
C VAL A 120 -7.19 7.17 -14.88
N LYS A 121 -7.67 7.19 -13.65
CA LYS A 121 -8.57 6.12 -13.18
C LYS A 121 -9.97 6.38 -13.73
N CYS A 122 -10.56 5.45 -14.48
CA CYS A 122 -12.00 5.48 -14.74
C CYS A 122 -12.68 4.94 -13.48
N MET A 123 -13.15 5.83 -12.61
CA MET A 123 -14.00 5.44 -11.48
C MET A 123 -15.43 5.29 -12.03
N GLN A 124 -15.96 4.06 -12.04
CA GLN A 124 -17.41 3.86 -12.03
C GLN A 124 -17.90 3.91 -10.58
#